data_AF-A0A3D3I357-F1
#
_entry.id   AF-A0A3D3I357-F1
#
_cell.length_a   1.000
_cell.length_b   1.000
_cell.length_c   1.000
_cell.angle_alpha   90.00
_cell.angle_beta   90.00
_cell.angle_gamma   90.00
#
_symmetry.space_group_name_H-M   'P 1'
#
loop_
_entity.id
_entity.type
_entity.pdbx_description
1 polymer ?
#
loop_
_entity_poly.entity_id
_entity_poly.type
_entity_poly.pdbx_seq_one_letter_code
_entity_poly.pdbx_strand_id
1 'polypeptide(L)' 'MQSRDIQLDGAQWERVLNGVDRAAEKGAKESLVMIDDVALVVSVRNRTVITAVDQQSLKENVFTNIDSAVIV' A
#
# COMPACT_ATOMS: atom_id res chain seq x y z
N MET A 1 4.44 -8.57 20.10
CA MET A 1 4.40 -7.91 18.77
C MET A 1 3.08 -7.19 18.69
N GLN A 2 3.07 -5.85 18.63
CA GLN A 2 1.83 -5.08 18.51
C GLN A 2 1.37 -5.16 17.05
N SER A 3 0.51 -6.11 16.75
CA SER A 3 -0.25 -6.12 15.52
C SER A 3 -1.17 -4.91 15.56
N ARG A 4 -0.87 -3.87 14.76
CA ARG A 4 -1.86 -2.85 14.45
C ARG A 4 -2.81 -3.51 13.47
N ASP A 5 -3.97 -3.93 13.95
CA ASP A 5 -5.03 -4.54 13.14
C ASP A 5 -5.60 -3.49 12.18
N ILE A 6 -4.92 -3.27 11.06
CA ILE A 6 -5.46 -2.54 9.92
C ILE A 6 -6.40 -3.52 9.21
N GLN A 7 -7.70 -3.35 9.47
CA GLN A 7 -8.74 -4.13 8.83
C GLN A 7 -9.18 -3.41 7.56
N LEU A 8 -8.91 -4.03 6.42
CA LEU A 8 -9.46 -3.60 5.14
C LEU A 8 -10.68 -4.45 4.83
N ASP A 9 -11.76 -3.81 4.40
CA ASP A 9 -12.91 -4.53 3.88
C ASP A 9 -12.64 -5.07 2.45
N GLY A 10 -13.58 -5.85 1.92
CA GLY A 10 -13.44 -6.45 0.59
C GLY A 10 -13.35 -5.42 -0.54
N ALA A 11 -14.06 -4.30 -0.43
CA ALA A 11 -14.05 -3.24 -1.44
C ALA A 11 -12.72 -2.46 -1.42
N GLN A 12 -12.18 -2.22 -0.24
CA GLN A 12 -10.86 -1.65 -0.05
C GLN A 12 -9.78 -2.57 -0.63
N TRP A 13 -9.90 -3.88 -0.40
CA TRP A 13 -8.95 -4.83 -0.98
C TRP A 13 -8.99 -4.87 -2.51
N GLU A 14 -10.18 -4.77 -3.10
CA GLU A 14 -10.34 -4.70 -4.55
C GLU A 14 -9.67 -3.44 -5.14
N ARG A 15 -9.82 -2.29 -4.49
CA ARG A 15 -9.13 -1.04 -4.87
C ARG A 15 -7.61 -1.18 -4.78
N VAL A 16 -7.09 -1.80 -3.72
CA VAL A 16 -5.65 -2.08 -3.57
C VAL A 16 -5.14 -2.95 -4.71
N LEU A 17 -5.83 -4.05 -5.01
CA LEU A 17 -5.45 -4.96 -6.11
C LEU A 17 -5.43 -4.23 -7.46
N ASN A 18 -6.45 -3.43 -7.75
CA ASN A 18 -6.50 -2.63 -8.97
C ASN A 18 -5.35 -1.62 -9.03
N GLY A 19 -5.05 -0.96 -7.91
CA GLY A 19 -3.91 -0.04 -7.80
C GLY A 19 -2.57 -0.74 -8.05
N VAL A 20 -2.37 -1.93 -7.49
CA VAL A 20 -1.17 -2.75 -7.70
C VAL A 20 -1.05 -3.18 -9.17
N ASP A 21 -2.14 -3.58 -9.82
CA ASP A 21 -2.11 -3.95 -11.24
C ASP A 21 -1.74 -2.75 -12.12
N ARG A 22 -2.28 -1.55 -11.84
CA ARG A 22 -1.91 -0.31 -12.54
C ARG A 22 -0.43 0.06 -12.32
N ALA A 23 0.12 -0.22 -11.14
CA ALA A 23 1.56 -0.05 -10.89
C ALA A 23 2.38 -1.07 -11.68
N ALA A 24 1.93 -2.32 -11.72
CA ALA A 24 2.58 -3.40 -12.47
C ALA A 24 2.65 -3.10 -13.98
N GLU A 25 1.56 -2.59 -14.56
CA GLU A 25 1.50 -2.16 -15.96
C GLU A 25 2.55 -1.08 -16.29
N LYS A 26 2.93 -0.28 -15.29
CA LYS A 26 3.97 0.76 -15.42
C LYS A 26 5.37 0.26 -15.07
N GLY A 27 5.53 -1.02 -14.77
CA GLY A 27 6.81 -1.64 -14.44
C GLY A 27 7.30 -1.35 -13.01
N ALA A 28 6.40 -0.91 -12.11
CA ALA A 28 6.73 -0.72 -10.70
C ALA A 28 7.11 -2.03 -10.02
N LYS A 29 8.00 -1.95 -9.03
CA LYS A 29 8.46 -3.11 -8.26
C LYS A 29 7.99 -3.02 -6.82
N GLU A 30 8.07 -1.83 -6.23
CA GLU A 30 7.63 -1.53 -4.87
C GLU A 30 6.82 -0.25 -4.88
N SER A 31 5.58 -0.34 -4.42
CA SER A 31 4.62 0.76 -4.51
C SER A 31 4.07 1.12 -3.15
N LEU A 32 3.98 2.42 -2.88
CA LEU A 32 3.14 2.94 -1.81
C LEU A 32 1.71 3.07 -2.34
N VAL A 33 0.81 2.23 -1.85
CA VAL A 33 -0.63 2.30 -2.15
C VAL A 33 -1.32 3.04 -1.02
N MET A 34 -1.86 4.21 -1.30
CA MET A 34 -2.71 4.95 -0.37
C MET A 34 -4.17 4.69 -0.69
N ILE A 35 -4.92 4.23 0.30
CA ILE A 35 -6.35 3.98 0.23
C ILE A 35 -7.02 4.58 1.45
N ASP A 36 -7.94 5.52 1.23
CA ASP A 36 -8.61 6.27 2.30
C ASP A 36 -7.58 6.83 3.31
N ASP A 37 -7.59 6.30 4.53
CA ASP A 37 -6.71 6.68 5.64
C ASP A 37 -5.63 5.63 5.93
N VAL A 38 -5.33 4.75 4.98
CA VAL A 38 -4.35 3.67 5.11
C VAL A 38 -3.31 3.79 4.01
N ALA A 39 -2.04 3.62 4.36
CA ALA A 39 -0.97 3.44 3.39
C ALA A 39 -0.33 2.06 3.52
N LEU A 40 -0.18 1.41 2.38
CA LEU A 40 0.37 0.08 2.24
C LEU A 40 1.63 0.16 1.38
N VAL A 41 2.75 -0.37 1.86
CA VAL A 41 3.89 -0.64 0.98
C VAL A 41 3.71 -2.05 0.44
N VAL A 42 3.60 -2.16 -0.88
CA VAL A 42 3.32 -3.41 -1.57
C VAL A 42 4.48 -3.77 -2.49
N SER A 43 4.98 -4.98 -2.38
CA SER A 43 5.81 -5.58 -3.41
C SER A 43 4.91 -5.95 -4.58
N VAL A 44 4.96 -5.16 -5.66
CA VAL A 44 4.17 -5.40 -6.88
C VAL A 44 4.60 -6.71 -7.52
N ARG A 45 5.91 -7.00 -7.50
CA ARG A 45 6.48 -8.25 -8.02
C ARG A 45 5.95 -9.49 -7.30
N ASN A 46 5.91 -9.44 -5.97
CA ASN A 46 5.51 -10.58 -5.14
C ASN A 46 4.03 -10.53 -4.76
N ARG A 47 3.30 -9.49 -5.20
CA ARG A 47 1.90 -9.21 -4.83
C ARG A 47 1.66 -9.35 -3.31
N THR A 48 2.59 -8.82 -2.53
CA THR A 48 2.61 -8.99 -1.06
C THR A 48 2.67 -7.63 -0.37
N VAL A 49 1.85 -7.43 0.65
CA VAL A 49 1.89 -6.26 1.52
C VAL A 49 3.07 -6.42 2.50
N ILE A 50 4.01 -5.48 2.46
CA ILE A 50 5.19 -5.46 3.33
C ILE A 50 4.90 -4.66 4.60
N THR A 51 4.29 -3.48 4.42
CA THR A 51 4.00 -2.54 5.51
C THR A 51 2.57 -2.06 5.38
N ALA A 52 1.88 -1.94 6.51
CA ALA A 52 0.57 -1.29 6.59
C ALA A 52 0.59 -0.26 7.72
N VAL A 53 0.18 0.97 7.43
CA VAL A 53 0.03 2.04 8.43
C VAL A 53 -1.30 2.77 8.25
N ASP A 54 -1.93 3.15 9.35
CA ASP A 54 -3.06 4.10 9.32
C ASP A 54 -2.59 5.56 9.33
N GLN A 55 -3.53 6.47 9.05
CA GLN A 55 -3.33 7.91 8.94
C GLN A 55 -2.78 8.57 10.20
N GLN A 56 -3.12 8.05 11.39
CA GLN A 56 -2.59 8.60 12.64
C GLN A 56 -1.07 8.43 12.73
N SER A 57 -0.56 7.36 12.11
CA SER A 57 0.88 7.15 11.97
C SER A 57 1.46 7.72 10.69
N LEU A 58 0.69 8.23 9.73
CA LEU A 58 1.25 8.78 8.49
C LEU A 58 2.03 10.08 8.70
N LYS A 59 1.62 10.88 9.70
CA LYS A 59 2.34 12.11 10.05
C LYS A 59 3.77 11.74 10.48
N GLU A 60 4.75 12.26 9.75
CA GLU A 60 6.20 12.11 9.97
C GLU A 60 6.86 10.82 9.45
N ASN A 61 6.10 9.91 8.82
CA ASN A 61 6.69 8.69 8.25
C ASN A 61 7.34 8.94 6.88
N VAL A 62 8.60 8.53 6.74
CA VAL A 62 9.35 8.54 5.48
C VAL A 62 9.43 7.12 4.92
N PHE A 63 8.81 6.92 3.77
CA PHE A 63 8.90 5.66 3.03
C PHE A 63 10.07 5.73 2.05
N THR A 64 10.91 4.69 2.04
CA THR A 64 12.07 4.57 1.16
C THR A 64 11.96 3.29 0.35
N ASN A 65 12.82 3.12 -0.66
CA ASN A 65 12.86 1.95 -1.55
C ASN A 65 11.59 1.70 -2.38
N ILE A 66 10.64 2.63 -2.38
CA ILE A 66 9.50 2.64 -3.30
C ILE A 66 9.90 3.30 -4.63
N ASP A 67 9.46 2.73 -5.74
CA ASP A 67 9.66 3.28 -7.08
C ASP A 67 8.37 3.87 -7.68
N SER A 68 7.27 3.77 -6.94
CA SER A 68 5.97 4.27 -7.36
C SER A 68 5.07 4.58 -6.16
N ALA A 69 4.07 5.42 -6.41
CA ALA A 69 2.98 5.66 -5.48
C ALA A 69 1.65 5.59 -6.25
N VAL A 70 0.68 4.89 -5.69
CA VAL A 70 -0.67 4.77 -6.24
C VAL A 70 -1.65 5.27 -5.19
N ILE A 71 -2.55 6.16 -5.62
CA ILE A 71 -3.60 6.72 -4.78
C ILE A 71 -4.92 6.21 -5.35
N VAL A 72 -5.67 5.46 -4.55
CA VAL A 72 -6.93 4.79 -4.95
C VAL A 72 -8.07 5.13 -4.03
#